data_AF-A0A9D1YF78-F1
#
_entry.id   AF-A0A9D1YF78-F1
#
_cell.length_a   1.000
_cell.length_b   1.000
_cell.length_c   1.000
_cell.angle_alpha   90.00
_cell.angle_beta   90.00
_cell.angle_gamma   90.00
#
_symmetry.space_group_name_H-M   'P 1'
#
loop_
_entity.id
_entity.type
_entity.pdbx_description
1 polymer ?
#
loop_
_entity_poly.entity_id
_entity_poly.type
_entity_poly.pdbx_seq_one_letter_code
_entity_poly.pdbx_strand_id
1 'polypeptide(L)'
;MAKIPHRLNLTEDQLPKQWYNLRADMKEQPEPMLNPATMKPIKTEELYPIFCEELAAQEMDSTTRYIDIPEEVQEIYKCYRPSPLCRAYTLEKYLDTPARIYYKFEGNNTSGSHKLNSAVPQAYYAKQQGLKGLTTETGAGQWGT
;
A
#
# COMPACT_ATOMS: atom_id res chain seq x y z
N MET A 1 -4.54 14.08 -32.41
CA MET A 1 -4.06 13.48 -31.15
C MET A 1 -4.26 11.98 -31.21
N ALA A 2 -3.29 11.18 -30.77
CA ALA A 2 -3.45 9.73 -30.71
C ALA A 2 -4.60 9.35 -29.76
N LYS A 3 -5.45 8.40 -30.18
CA LYS A 3 -6.55 7.90 -29.35
C LYS A 3 -5.97 7.05 -28.21
N ILE A 4 -6.06 7.55 -26.97
CA ILE A 4 -5.63 6.82 -25.78
C ILE A 4 -6.55 5.59 -25.61
N PRO A 5 -6.01 4.40 -25.35
CA PRO A 5 -6.84 3.21 -25.15
C PRO A 5 -7.76 3.37 -23.92
N HIS A 6 -8.86 2.60 -23.88
CA HIS A 6 -9.76 2.62 -22.72
C HIS A 6 -9.10 2.06 -21.46
N ARG A 7 -8.15 1.13 -21.64
CA ARG A 7 -7.34 0.54 -20.58
C ARG A 7 -5.88 0.58 -20.99
N LEU A 8 -5.02 1.02 -20.09
CA LEU A 8 -3.58 0.95 -20.19
C LEU A 8 -3.09 -0.02 -19.12
N ASN A 9 -2.41 -1.08 -19.56
CA ASN A 9 -1.75 -2.06 -18.69
C ASN A 9 -0.25 -1.82 -18.75
N LEU A 10 0.39 -1.87 -17.59
CA LEU A 10 1.84 -1.96 -17.51
C LEU A 10 2.25 -3.44 -17.63
N THR A 11 3.48 -3.69 -18.04
CA THR A 11 4.09 -5.01 -17.99
C THR A 11 4.70 -5.27 -16.61
N GLU A 12 5.04 -6.51 -16.29
CA GLU A 12 5.62 -6.88 -14.99
C GLU A 12 6.98 -6.20 -14.74
N ASP A 13 7.80 -6.02 -15.77
CA ASP A 13 9.09 -5.33 -15.70
C ASP A 13 8.97 -3.83 -15.40
N GLN A 14 7.77 -3.27 -15.57
CA GLN A 14 7.44 -1.87 -15.23
C GLN A 14 6.88 -1.72 -13.82
N LEU A 15 6.74 -2.82 -13.05
CA LEU A 15 6.34 -2.71 -11.65
C LEU A 15 7.41 -1.95 -10.85
N PRO A 16 7.00 -0.98 -10.01
CA PRO A 16 7.92 -0.34 -9.09
C PRO A 16 8.59 -1.36 -8.17
N LYS A 17 9.87 -1.14 -7.89
CA LYS A 17 10.69 -1.99 -7.00
C LYS A 17 10.83 -1.41 -5.59
N GLN A 18 10.23 -0.25 -5.35
CA GLN A 18 10.34 0.49 -4.10
C GLN A 18 8.96 1.04 -3.71
N TRP A 19 8.65 1.01 -2.41
CA TRP A 19 7.59 1.82 -1.84
C TRP A 19 8.10 3.23 -1.57
N TYR A 20 7.20 4.21 -1.60
CA TYR A 20 7.51 5.60 -1.32
C TYR A 20 6.94 6.01 0.04
N ASN A 21 7.79 6.53 0.91
CA ASN A 21 7.39 7.06 2.21
C ASN A 21 7.17 8.57 2.09
N LEU A 22 5.91 9.00 2.16
CA LEU A 22 5.57 10.40 2.07
C LEU A 22 6.17 11.23 3.21
N ARG A 23 6.33 10.66 4.43
CA ARG A 23 6.81 11.40 5.61
C ARG A 23 8.21 11.97 5.39
N ALA A 24 9.05 11.32 4.57
CA ALA A 24 10.38 11.80 4.22
C ALA A 24 10.38 13.17 3.51
N ASP A 25 9.27 13.56 2.88
CA ASP A 25 9.14 14.80 2.11
C ASP A 25 8.12 15.78 2.71
N MET A 26 7.51 15.45 3.84
CA MET A 26 6.56 16.35 4.51
C MET A 26 7.29 17.54 5.12
N LYS A 27 6.85 18.76 4.76
CA LYS A 27 7.38 20.02 5.33
C LYS A 27 7.14 20.12 6.84
N GLU A 28 5.98 19.65 7.27
CA GLU A 28 5.56 19.57 8.66
C GLU A 28 5.31 18.10 8.97
N GLN A 29 5.98 17.59 10.00
CA GLN A 29 5.81 16.19 10.41
C GLN A 29 4.54 16.05 11.26
N PRO A 30 3.85 14.88 11.18
CA PRO A 30 2.76 14.58 12.10
C PRO A 30 3.27 14.57 13.54
N GLU A 31 2.37 14.86 14.48
CA GLU A 31 2.68 14.74 15.90
C GLU A 31 3.11 13.30 16.24
N PRO A 32 4.06 13.12 17.17
CA PRO A 32 4.51 11.78 17.54
C PRO A 32 3.38 10.99 18.20
N MET A 33 3.37 9.68 17.98
CA MET A 33 2.52 8.78 18.75
C MET A 33 2.89 8.86 20.24
N LEU A 34 1.89 9.02 21.10
CA LEU A 34 2.08 9.13 22.54
C LEU A 34 1.69 7.83 23.24
N ASN A 35 2.48 7.44 24.23
CA ASN A 35 2.10 6.37 25.14
C ASN A 35 0.91 6.86 25.99
N PRO A 36 -0.24 6.15 26.02
CA PRO A 36 -1.45 6.63 26.68
C PRO A 36 -1.34 6.71 28.22
N ALA A 37 -0.41 5.98 28.83
CA ALA A 37 -0.18 6.01 30.28
C ALA A 37 0.75 7.16 30.69
N THR A 38 1.75 7.50 29.86
CA THR A 38 2.76 8.51 30.20
C THR A 38 2.58 9.85 29.49
N MET A 39 1.78 9.88 28.43
CA MET A 39 1.58 11.01 27.52
C MET A 39 2.88 11.52 26.88
N LYS A 40 3.89 10.66 26.77
CA LYS A 40 5.18 10.95 26.13
C LYS A 40 5.30 10.22 24.79
N PRO A 41 6.12 10.72 23.85
CA PRO A 41 6.42 10.00 22.61
C PRO A 41 6.85 8.55 22.88
N ILE A 42 6.24 7.61 22.16
CA ILE A 42 6.59 6.19 22.27
C ILE A 42 7.98 5.92 21.72
N LYS A 43 8.62 4.86 22.22
CA LYS A 43 9.72 4.20 21.53
C LYS A 43 9.19 3.10 20.60
N THR A 44 9.97 2.73 19.59
CA THR A 44 9.60 1.67 18.63
C THR A 44 9.28 0.34 19.32
N GLU A 45 9.99 -0.01 20.39
CA GLU A 45 9.79 -1.27 21.11
C GLU A 45 8.41 -1.36 21.77
N GLU A 46 7.76 -0.22 22.02
CA GLU A 46 6.40 -0.18 22.57
C GLU A 46 5.35 -0.63 21.54
N LEU A 47 5.71 -0.72 20.25
CA LEU A 47 4.85 -1.25 19.18
C LEU A 47 4.99 -2.76 18.98
N TYR A 48 6.02 -3.41 19.54
CA TYR A 48 6.27 -4.85 19.35
C TYR A 48 5.14 -5.78 19.84
N PRO A 49 4.33 -5.42 20.85
CA PRO A 49 3.14 -6.19 21.19
C PRO A 49 2.06 -6.22 20.08
N ILE A 50 2.15 -5.30 19.11
CA ILE A 50 1.14 -5.07 18.06
C ILE A 50 1.69 -5.48 16.69
N PHE A 51 2.94 -5.12 16.40
CA PHE A 51 3.59 -5.32 15.11
C PHE A 51 4.83 -6.20 15.24
N CYS A 52 5.18 -6.87 14.14
CA CYS A 52 6.52 -7.44 13.98
C CYS A 52 7.56 -6.31 13.93
N GLU A 53 8.81 -6.58 14.31
CA GLU A 53 9.86 -5.57 14.53
C GLU A 53 10.07 -4.66 13.31
N GLU A 54 10.14 -5.25 12.12
CA GLU A 54 10.32 -4.52 10.85
C GLU A 54 9.15 -3.58 10.54
N LEU A 55 7.90 -4.01 10.81
CA LEU A 55 6.73 -3.14 10.60
C LEU A 55 6.69 -2.00 11.63
N ALA A 56 7.07 -2.26 12.88
CA ALA A 56 7.21 -1.22 13.89
C ALA A 56 8.30 -0.20 13.50
N ALA A 57 9.43 -0.67 12.94
CA ALA A 57 10.49 0.21 12.46
C ALA A 57 10.00 1.08 11.29
N GLN A 58 9.30 0.51 10.30
CA GLN A 58 8.74 1.27 9.18
C GLN A 58 7.67 2.28 9.61
N GLU A 59 6.83 1.95 10.59
CA GLU A 59 5.84 2.90 11.13
C GLU A 59 6.51 4.09 11.83
N MET A 60 7.70 3.91 12.40
CA MET A 60 8.46 4.97 13.08
C MET A 60 9.39 5.75 12.15
N ASP A 61 9.58 5.30 10.90
CA ASP A 61 10.48 5.93 9.94
C ASP A 61 9.81 7.13 9.23
N SER A 62 10.38 8.32 9.47
CA SER A 62 9.96 9.57 8.83
C SER A 62 10.99 10.11 7.83
N THR A 63 12.05 9.36 7.52
CA THR A 63 13.23 9.87 6.82
C THR A 63 13.58 9.10 5.54
N THR A 64 13.35 7.79 5.50
CA THR A 64 13.71 6.98 4.32
C THR A 64 12.69 7.20 3.21
N ARG A 65 13.08 7.90 2.14
CA ARG A 65 12.19 8.27 1.03
C ARG A 65 11.67 7.07 0.22
N TYR A 66 12.54 6.10 -0.04
CA TYR A 66 12.23 4.92 -0.82
C TYR A 66 12.69 3.67 -0.07
N ILE A 67 11.78 2.72 0.10
CA ILE A 67 12.02 1.45 0.78
C ILE A 67 11.95 0.36 -0.28
N ASP A 68 13.01 -0.42 -0.42
CA ASP A 68 13.05 -1.52 -1.38
C ASP A 68 11.98 -2.57 -1.04
N ILE A 69 11.28 -3.02 -2.07
CA ILE A 69 10.29 -4.11 -1.95
C ILE A 69 11.08 -5.42 -1.97
N PRO A 70 10.96 -6.30 -0.96
CA PRO A 70 11.61 -7.61 -1.00
C PRO A 70 11.22 -8.40 -2.24
N GLU A 71 12.17 -9.16 -2.81
CA GLU A 71 11.96 -9.91 -4.05
C GLU A 71 10.74 -10.85 -3.95
N GLU A 72 10.60 -11.56 -2.82
CA GLU A 72 9.47 -12.45 -2.57
C GLU A 72 8.12 -11.71 -2.56
N VAL A 73 8.10 -10.46 -2.09
CA VAL A 73 6.90 -9.61 -2.15
C VAL A 73 6.62 -9.15 -3.58
N GLN A 74 7.66 -8.81 -4.35
CA GLN A 74 7.51 -8.47 -5.76
C GLN A 74 6.95 -9.65 -6.57
N GLU A 75 7.43 -10.88 -6.33
CA GLU A 75 6.91 -12.08 -6.99
C GLU A 75 5.42 -12.31 -6.67
N ILE A 76 5.01 -12.14 -5.40
CA ILE A 76 3.59 -12.23 -5.04
C ILE A 76 2.76 -11.11 -5.70
N TYR A 77 3.30 -9.90 -5.80
CA TYR A 77 2.63 -8.80 -6.49
C TYR A 77 2.34 -9.12 -7.95
N LYS A 78 3.23 -9.81 -8.68
CA LYS A 78 2.99 -10.18 -10.09
C LYS A 78 1.74 -11.04 -10.28
N CYS A 79 1.29 -11.77 -9.25
CA CYS A 79 0.07 -12.56 -9.33
C CYS A 79 -1.21 -11.72 -9.51
N TYR A 80 -1.18 -10.41 -9.17
CA TYR A 80 -2.37 -9.55 -9.23
C TYR A 80 -2.12 -8.08 -9.57
N ARG A 81 -0.85 -7.66 -9.68
CA ARG A 81 -0.40 -6.35 -10.17
C ARG A 81 0.36 -6.55 -11.48
N PRO A 82 0.43 -5.55 -12.37
CA PRO A 82 -0.13 -4.21 -12.24
C PRO A 82 -1.63 -4.13 -12.54
N SER A 83 -2.35 -3.32 -11.78
CA SER A 83 -3.74 -2.99 -12.09
C SER A 83 -3.85 -2.07 -13.33
N PRO A 84 -4.94 -2.14 -14.12
CA PRO A 84 -5.12 -1.25 -15.27
C PRO A 84 -5.34 0.20 -14.85
N LEU A 85 -4.82 1.13 -15.65
CA LEU A 85 -5.27 2.53 -15.66
C LEU A 85 -6.35 2.67 -16.73
N CYS A 86 -7.57 2.99 -16.32
CA CYS A 86 -8.73 3.05 -17.20
C CYS A 86 -9.10 4.51 -17.49
N ARG A 87 -9.41 4.83 -18.75
CA ARG A 87 -9.96 6.13 -19.13
C ARG A 87 -11.47 6.07 -19.27
N ALA A 88 -12.18 6.95 -18.56
CA ALA A 88 -13.63 6.93 -18.44
C ALA A 88 -14.33 7.78 -19.52
N TYR A 89 -14.14 7.44 -20.80
CA TYR A 89 -14.72 8.21 -21.93
C TYR A 89 -16.24 8.43 -21.84
N THR A 90 -17.00 7.42 -21.39
CA THR A 90 -18.45 7.54 -21.23
C THR A 90 -18.81 8.54 -20.13
N LEU A 91 -18.03 8.59 -19.05
CA LEU A 91 -18.21 9.55 -17.97
C LEU A 91 -17.81 10.97 -18.43
N GLU A 92 -16.70 11.10 -19.16
CA GLU A 92 -16.29 12.36 -19.78
C GLU A 92 -17.43 12.93 -20.65
N LYS A 93 -18.03 12.09 -21.51
CA LYS A 93 -19.17 12.46 -22.37
C LYS A 93 -20.42 12.81 -21.58
N TYR A 94 -20.75 12.03 -20.54
CA TYR A 94 -21.94 12.27 -19.72
C TYR A 94 -21.86 13.61 -18.98
N LEU A 95 -20.66 13.99 -18.52
CA LEU A 95 -20.40 15.23 -17.79
C LEU A 95 -20.17 16.45 -18.69
N ASP A 96 -20.08 16.26 -20.02
CA ASP A 96 -19.69 17.28 -21.00
C ASP A 96 -18.43 18.07 -20.57
N THR A 97 -17.43 17.34 -20.07
CA THR A 97 -16.22 17.96 -19.49
C THR A 97 -15.05 17.93 -20.47
N PRO A 98 -14.24 19.01 -20.53
CA PRO A 98 -12.95 18.97 -21.24
C PRO A 98 -11.89 18.17 -20.47
N ALA A 99 -12.16 17.82 -19.20
CA ALA A 99 -11.25 17.03 -18.38
C ALA A 99 -11.11 15.60 -18.91
N ARG A 100 -9.94 15.01 -18.67
CA ARG A 100 -9.69 13.58 -18.94
C ARG A 100 -9.78 12.84 -17.62
N ILE A 101 -10.67 11.87 -17.53
CA ILE A 101 -10.94 11.16 -16.29
C ILE A 101 -10.31 9.78 -16.37
N TYR A 102 -9.40 9.52 -15.43
CA TYR A 102 -8.77 8.23 -15.27
C TYR A 102 -9.05 7.65 -13.89
N TYR A 103 -9.13 6.34 -13.82
CA TYR A 103 -9.19 5.62 -12.55
C TYR A 103 -8.22 4.43 -12.57
N LYS A 104 -7.51 4.26 -11.46
CA LYS A 104 -6.63 3.12 -11.23
C LYS A 104 -7.46 1.98 -10.64
N PHE A 105 -7.68 0.93 -11.42
CA PHE A 105 -8.65 -0.11 -11.07
C PHE A 105 -8.04 -1.22 -10.22
N GLU A 106 -7.92 -1.00 -8.91
CA GLU A 106 -7.37 -1.96 -7.93
C GLU A 106 -8.32 -3.11 -7.58
N GLY A 107 -9.54 -3.16 -8.16
CA GLY A 107 -10.54 -4.19 -7.88
C GLY A 107 -10.36 -5.50 -8.65
N ASN A 108 -9.27 -5.66 -9.40
CA ASN A 108 -9.06 -6.78 -10.32
C ASN A 108 -8.31 -7.98 -9.70
N ASN A 109 -8.31 -8.11 -8.37
CA ASN A 109 -7.65 -9.19 -7.65
C ASN A 109 -8.66 -10.02 -6.83
N THR A 110 -8.20 -11.10 -6.20
CA THR A 110 -9.05 -12.03 -5.44
C THR A 110 -9.79 -11.38 -4.27
N SER A 111 -9.20 -10.37 -3.61
CA SER A 111 -9.86 -9.60 -2.55
C SER A 111 -10.75 -8.47 -3.07
N GLY A 112 -10.77 -8.24 -4.39
CA GLY A 112 -11.50 -7.17 -5.04
C GLY A 112 -11.08 -5.76 -4.58
N SER A 113 -9.87 -5.59 -4.00
CA SER A 113 -9.45 -4.30 -3.45
C SER A 113 -7.92 -4.15 -3.32
N HIS A 114 -7.46 -2.93 -3.04
CA HIS A 114 -6.04 -2.62 -2.86
C HIS A 114 -5.41 -3.20 -1.57
N LYS A 115 -6.18 -3.87 -0.71
CA LYS A 115 -5.74 -4.28 0.63
C LYS A 115 -4.59 -5.28 0.64
N LEU A 116 -4.55 -6.17 -0.36
CA LEU A 116 -3.44 -7.11 -0.53
C LEU A 116 -2.08 -6.41 -0.69
N ASN A 117 -2.05 -5.18 -1.20
CA ASN A 117 -0.82 -4.38 -1.32
C ASN A 117 -0.14 -4.08 0.04
N SER A 118 -0.86 -4.21 1.16
CA SER A 118 -0.29 -4.07 2.51
C SER A 118 -0.31 -5.39 3.28
N ALA A 119 -1.34 -6.22 3.09
CA ALA A 119 -1.42 -7.52 3.76
C ALA A 119 -0.26 -8.46 3.41
N VAL A 120 0.18 -8.48 2.14
CA VAL A 120 1.30 -9.31 1.67
C VAL A 120 2.63 -8.95 2.37
N PRO A 121 3.11 -7.69 2.35
CA PRO A 121 4.34 -7.34 3.05
C PRO A 121 4.24 -7.51 4.57
N GLN A 122 3.09 -7.25 5.18
CA GLN A 122 2.90 -7.51 6.61
C GLN A 122 3.05 -9.01 6.95
N ALA A 123 2.44 -9.88 6.15
CA ALA A 123 2.58 -11.32 6.30
C ALA A 123 4.02 -11.80 6.03
N TYR A 124 4.69 -11.20 5.05
CA TYR A 124 6.09 -11.49 4.73
C TYR A 124 7.02 -11.18 5.93
N TYR A 125 6.97 -9.96 6.48
CA TYR A 125 7.85 -9.56 7.58
C TYR A 125 7.55 -10.33 8.87
N ALA A 126 6.28 -10.60 9.17
CA ALA A 126 5.91 -11.46 10.30
C ALA A 126 6.50 -12.87 10.17
N LYS A 127 6.42 -13.47 8.97
CA LYS A 127 7.01 -14.77 8.69
C LYS A 127 8.54 -14.72 8.79
N GLN A 128 9.17 -13.65 8.32
CA GLN A 128 10.62 -13.45 8.39
C GLN A 128 11.12 -13.39 9.84
N GLN A 129 10.37 -12.74 10.74
CA GLN A 129 10.67 -12.73 12.19
C GLN A 129 10.39 -14.09 12.87
N GLY A 130 9.79 -15.05 12.16
CA GLY A 130 9.51 -16.39 12.68
C GLY A 130 8.15 -16.56 13.35
N LEU A 131 7.26 -15.56 13.24
CA LEU A 131 5.88 -15.66 13.75
C LEU A 131 5.12 -16.78 13.03
N LYS A 132 4.28 -17.50 13.79
CA LYS A 132 3.54 -18.69 13.30
C LYS A 132 2.09 -18.40 12.94
N GLY A 133 1.59 -17.23 13.29
CA GLY A 133 0.23 -16.81 13.01
C GLY A 133 0.10 -15.30 13.09
N LEU A 134 -0.96 -14.79 12.47
CA LEU A 134 -1.35 -13.40 12.51
C LEU A 134 -2.82 -13.32 12.90
N THR A 135 -3.18 -12.23 13.56
CA THR A 135 -4.56 -11.92 13.91
C THR A 135 -4.86 -10.51 13.44
N THR A 136 -6.03 -10.32 12.84
CA THR A 136 -6.53 -9.00 12.48
C THR A 136 -8.06 -9.00 12.57
N GLU A 137 -8.64 -7.84 12.78
CA GLU A 137 -10.07 -7.63 12.78
C GLU A 137 -10.63 -7.49 11.36
N THR A 138 -11.91 -7.78 11.17
CA THR A 138 -12.58 -7.41 9.92
C THR A 138 -14.07 -7.15 10.16
N GLY A 139 -14.61 -6.16 9.45
CA GLY A 139 -16.05 -5.88 9.44
C GLY A 139 -16.73 -6.62 8.28
N ALA A 140 -16.90 -5.93 7.15
CA ALA A 140 -17.50 -6.51 5.95
C ALA A 140 -16.63 -7.58 5.25
N GLY A 141 -15.39 -7.80 5.71
CA GLY A 141 -14.55 -8.91 5.27
C GLY A 141 -13.44 -8.55 4.30
N GLN A 142 -13.41 -7.35 3.69
CA GLN A 142 -12.41 -7.06 2.65
C GLN A 142 -10.95 -7.08 3.16
N TRP A 143 -10.72 -6.81 4.45
CA TRP A 143 -9.39 -6.90 5.05
C TRP A 143 -9.01 -8.32 5.50
N GLY A 144 -10.00 -9.12 5.88
CA GLY A 144 -9.76 -10.52 6.26
C GLY A 144 -9.67 -11.49 5.07
N THR A 145 -10.11 -11.08 3.87
CA THR A 145 -10.06 -11.85 2.62
C THR A 145 -8.70 -11.76 1.96
#